data_AF-A0A453EAF0-F1
#
_entry.id   AF-A0A453EAF0-F1
#
_cell.length_a   1.000
_cell.length_b   1.000
_cell.length_c   1.000
_cell.angle_alpha   90.00
_cell.angle_beta   90.00
_cell.angle_gamma   90.00
#
_symmetry.space_group_name_H-M   'P 1'
#
loop_
_entity.id
_entity.type
_entity.pdbx_description
1 polymer ?
#
loop_
_entity_poly.entity_id
_entity_poly.type
_entity_poly.pdbx_seq_one_letter_code
_entity_poly.pdbx_strand_id
1 'polypeptide(L)'
;WIMERRRESPAMAREEGRGLDFLESLGPDISATVFSLLDDPADLARATAVSRSWRRFVIANQFSKILCLWVYPEVSNFTRVELSSISSAHRNAGSSAFAGLEKLGRDHRVYMHLSHDLLSPYDPKDCISCCVGASSTDHLPEEAIENTLEHDEEWRPSYWSSGGQKDPAVPECLIYSLQSELCLVDEIRIRPLKGLAPKT
;
A
#
# COMPACT_ATOMS: atom_id res chain seq x y z
N TRP A 1 67.44 33.06 -40.79
CA TRP A 1 66.55 32.72 -41.92
C TRP A 1 66.21 31.24 -41.81
N ILE A 2 65.43 30.83 -40.80
CA ILE A 2 63.95 30.77 -40.76
C ILE A 2 63.37 30.07 -42.00
N MET A 3 63.01 28.79 -41.84
CA MET A 3 61.79 28.20 -42.40
C MET A 3 61.28 27.12 -41.45
N GLU A 4 60.31 27.52 -40.63
CA GLU A 4 58.99 26.91 -40.48
C GLU A 4 58.88 25.37 -40.58
N ARG A 5 58.63 24.74 -39.43
CA ARG A 5 57.75 23.56 -39.39
C ARG A 5 56.92 23.62 -38.11
N ARG A 6 55.78 24.32 -38.23
CA ARG A 6 54.68 24.30 -37.26
C ARG A 6 54.21 22.85 -37.13
N ARG A 7 54.68 22.16 -36.09
CA ARG A 7 54.18 20.83 -35.73
C ARG A 7 52.88 21.10 -34.98
N GLU A 8 51.77 21.00 -35.71
CA GLU A 8 50.44 21.01 -35.13
C GLU A 8 50.34 19.83 -34.16
N SER A 9 50.31 20.13 -32.87
CA SER A 9 49.95 19.18 -31.84
C SER A 9 48.48 18.80 -32.08
N PRO A 10 48.13 17.51 -32.18
CA PRO A 10 46.73 17.13 -32.12
C PRO A 10 46.27 17.49 -30.71
N ALA A 11 45.35 18.44 -30.61
CA ALA A 11 44.56 18.62 -29.42
C ALA A 11 43.93 17.26 -29.13
N MET A 12 44.46 16.57 -28.13
CA MET A 12 43.76 15.46 -27.52
C MET A 12 42.47 16.05 -26.98
N ALA A 13 41.42 15.98 -27.78
CA ALA A 13 40.07 15.98 -27.29
C ALA A 13 40.05 14.86 -26.25
N ARG A 14 40.16 15.23 -24.97
CA ARG A 14 39.65 14.40 -23.91
C ARG A 14 38.16 14.28 -24.26
N GLU A 15 37.79 13.18 -24.91
CA GLU A 15 36.48 12.61 -24.67
C GLU A 15 36.44 12.37 -23.16
N GLU A 16 36.01 13.39 -22.42
CA GLU A 16 35.29 13.18 -21.19
C GLU A 16 34.13 12.29 -21.59
N GLY A 17 34.33 10.99 -21.42
CA GLY A 17 33.29 10.01 -21.59
C GLY A 17 32.14 10.46 -20.71
N ARG A 18 31.12 11.08 -21.34
CA ARG A 18 29.78 11.09 -20.78
C ARG A 18 29.46 9.63 -20.64
N GLY A 19 29.66 9.09 -19.43
CA GLY A 19 29.21 7.74 -19.13
C GLY A 19 27.76 7.66 -19.58
N LEU A 20 27.46 6.77 -20.52
CA LEU A 20 26.10 6.56 -20.98
C LEU A 20 25.23 6.34 -19.74
N ASP A 21 24.05 6.97 -19.70
CA ASP A 21 23.08 6.65 -18.67
C ASP A 21 22.73 5.17 -18.77
N PHE A 22 22.62 4.48 -17.63
CA PHE A 22 22.29 3.06 -17.58
C PHE A 22 21.01 2.74 -18.36
N LEU A 23 20.03 3.64 -18.30
CA LEU A 23 18.77 3.51 -19.03
C LEU A 23 18.95 3.67 -20.55
N GLU A 24 19.89 4.51 -20.99
CA GLU A 24 20.22 4.69 -22.41
C GLU A 24 20.99 3.49 -22.96
N SER A 25 21.86 2.86 -22.15
CA SER A 25 22.65 1.70 -22.58
C SER A 25 21.85 0.40 -22.65
N LEU A 26 20.89 0.19 -21.76
CA LEU A 26 20.01 -0.99 -21.76
C LEU A 26 18.77 -0.84 -22.64
N GLY A 27 18.34 0.39 -22.89
CA GLY A 27 17.07 0.67 -23.54
C GLY A 27 15.87 0.47 -22.59
N PRO A 28 14.68 0.98 -22.99
CA PRO A 28 13.52 1.06 -22.11
C PRO A 28 12.95 -0.31 -21.71
N ASP A 29 12.89 -1.29 -22.61
CA ASP A 29 12.24 -2.59 -22.35
C ASP A 29 13.03 -3.44 -21.36
N ILE A 30 14.35 -3.51 -21.53
CA ILE A 30 15.24 -4.24 -20.62
C ILE A 30 15.29 -3.50 -19.28
N SER A 31 15.37 -2.16 -19.30
CA SER A 31 15.29 -1.37 -18.07
C SER A 31 13.98 -1.62 -17.33
N ALA A 32 12.84 -1.65 -18.02
CA ALA A 32 11.55 -1.93 -17.39
C ALA A 32 11.51 -3.32 -16.76
N THR A 33 12.08 -4.32 -17.45
CA THR A 33 12.23 -5.67 -16.92
C THR A 33 13.06 -5.68 -15.65
N VAL A 34 14.24 -5.03 -15.66
CA VAL A 34 15.13 -4.95 -14.48
C VAL A 34 14.42 -4.28 -13.30
N PHE A 35 13.77 -3.15 -13.53
CA PHE A 35 13.07 -2.42 -12.45
C PHE A 35 11.82 -3.15 -11.96
N SER A 36 11.17 -3.98 -12.78
CA SER A 36 10.05 -4.81 -12.35
C SER A 36 10.45 -5.93 -11.38
N LEU A 37 11.75 -6.24 -11.28
CA LEU A 37 12.29 -7.20 -10.32
C LEU A 37 12.53 -6.59 -8.93
N LEU A 38 12.30 -5.27 -8.76
CA LEU A 38 12.38 -4.61 -7.45
C LEU A 38 11.05 -4.82 -6.71
N ASP A 39 11.00 -5.85 -5.88
CA ASP A 39 9.83 -6.28 -5.10
C ASP A 39 9.75 -5.66 -3.69
N ASP A 40 10.83 -5.06 -3.19
CA ASP A 40 10.84 -4.25 -1.98
C ASP A 40 10.57 -2.77 -2.32
N PRO A 41 9.55 -2.11 -1.73
CA PRO A 41 9.35 -0.67 -1.88
C PRO A 41 10.60 0.14 -1.53
N ALA A 42 11.42 -0.31 -0.58
CA ALA A 42 12.64 0.39 -0.21
C ALA A 42 13.69 0.33 -1.35
N ASP A 43 13.75 -0.74 -2.13
CA ASP A 43 14.60 -0.83 -3.33
C ASP A 43 14.15 0.15 -4.41
N LEU A 44 12.84 0.24 -4.64
CA LEU A 44 12.31 1.20 -5.58
C LEU A 44 12.59 2.64 -5.14
N ALA A 45 12.48 2.93 -3.83
CA ALA A 45 12.83 4.24 -3.27
C ALA A 45 14.32 4.55 -3.51
N ARG A 46 15.22 3.61 -3.21
CA ARG A 46 16.66 3.71 -3.47
C ARG A 46 16.93 3.99 -4.95
N ALA A 47 16.27 3.26 -5.85
CA ALA A 47 16.39 3.46 -7.29
C ALA A 47 16.02 4.90 -7.72
N THR A 48 14.95 5.48 -7.16
CA THR A 48 14.60 6.89 -7.45
C THR A 48 15.60 7.91 -6.90
N ALA A 49 16.44 7.53 -5.95
CA ALA A 49 17.46 8.40 -5.36
C ALA A 49 18.78 8.39 -6.16
N VAL A 50 19.00 7.37 -7.02
CA VAL A 50 20.22 7.22 -7.82
C VAL A 50 20.43 8.40 -8.77
N SER A 51 19.40 8.77 -9.53
CA SER A 51 19.48 9.88 -10.49
C SER A 51 18.10 10.43 -10.85
N ARG A 52 18.09 11.61 -11.50
CA ARG A 52 16.85 12.18 -12.05
C ARG A 52 16.27 11.36 -13.21
N SER A 53 17.10 10.65 -13.98
CA SER A 53 16.63 9.79 -15.08
C SER A 53 15.94 8.55 -14.52
N TRP A 54 16.55 7.88 -13.53
CA TRP A 54 15.96 6.74 -12.83
C TRP A 54 14.64 7.09 -12.16
N ARG A 55 14.61 8.22 -11.43
CA ARG A 55 13.37 8.71 -10.83
C ARG A 55 12.26 8.92 -11.85
N ARG A 56 12.55 9.58 -12.98
CA ARG A 56 11.55 9.80 -14.02
C ARG A 56 11.08 8.50 -14.66
N PHE A 57 12.00 7.56 -14.89
CA PHE A 57 11.68 6.26 -15.44
C PHE A 57 10.75 5.46 -14.52
N VAL A 58 11.05 5.42 -13.22
CA VAL A 58 10.19 4.76 -12.21
C VAL A 58 8.78 5.35 -12.17
N ILE A 59 8.69 6.68 -12.14
CA ILE A 59 7.41 7.40 -12.06
C ILE A 59 6.60 7.21 -13.36
N ALA A 60 7.25 7.33 -14.52
CA ALA A 60 6.60 7.21 -15.82
C ALA A 60 6.03 5.80 -16.05
N ASN A 61 6.75 4.77 -15.62
CA ASN A 61 6.32 3.38 -15.72
C ASN A 61 5.41 2.92 -14.56
N GLN A 62 5.10 3.80 -13.59
CA GLN A 62 4.19 3.50 -12.48
C GLN A 62 4.59 2.27 -11.65
N PHE A 63 5.89 1.95 -11.52
CA PHE A 63 6.32 0.73 -10.82
C PHE A 63 5.84 0.66 -9.37
N SER A 64 5.73 1.79 -8.67
CA SER A 64 5.20 1.81 -7.30
C SER A 64 3.73 1.40 -7.24
N LYS A 65 2.93 1.74 -8.26
CA LYS A 65 1.54 1.32 -8.35
C LYS A 65 1.45 -0.17 -8.66
N ILE A 66 2.25 -0.64 -9.62
CA ILE A 66 2.31 -2.05 -10.01
C ILE A 66 2.69 -2.90 -8.80
N LEU A 67 3.74 -2.50 -8.08
CA LEU A 67 4.19 -3.19 -6.88
C LEU A 67 3.10 -3.24 -5.82
N CYS A 68 2.48 -2.09 -5.51
CA CYS A 68 1.41 -2.02 -4.51
C CYS A 68 0.23 -2.96 -4.83
N LEU A 69 -0.18 -3.01 -6.10
CA LEU A 69 -1.27 -3.87 -6.56
C LEU A 69 -0.89 -5.34 -6.59
N TRP A 70 0.39 -5.65 -6.80
CA TRP A 70 0.87 -7.02 -6.77
C TRP A 70 0.86 -7.59 -5.35
N VAL A 71 1.26 -6.78 -4.37
CA VAL A 71 1.26 -7.17 -2.95
C VAL A 71 -0.16 -7.15 -2.36
N TYR A 72 -0.96 -6.14 -2.69
CA TYR A 72 -2.33 -5.95 -2.17
C TYR A 72 -3.32 -5.65 -3.31
N PRO A 73 -3.88 -6.67 -3.97
CA PRO A 73 -4.79 -6.50 -5.08
C PRO A 73 -6.05 -5.68 -4.76
N GLU A 74 -6.50 -5.67 -3.50
CA GLU A 74 -7.66 -4.93 -3.00
C GLU A 74 -7.50 -3.41 -3.17
N VAL A 75 -6.26 -2.93 -3.22
CA VAL A 75 -5.92 -1.52 -3.50
C VAL A 75 -6.42 -1.09 -4.89
N SER A 76 -6.69 -2.02 -5.81
CA SER A 76 -7.30 -1.73 -7.11
C SER A 76 -8.68 -1.06 -7.03
N ASN A 77 -9.39 -1.23 -5.90
CA ASN A 77 -10.68 -0.57 -5.65
C ASN A 77 -10.54 0.94 -5.47
N PHE A 78 -9.34 1.44 -5.15
CA PHE A 78 -9.10 2.87 -5.05
C PHE A 78 -9.02 3.50 -6.44
N THR A 79 -10.10 4.17 -6.83
CA THR A 79 -10.25 4.79 -8.15
C THR A 79 -9.45 6.08 -8.30
N ARG A 80 -9.16 6.77 -7.19
CA ARG A 80 -8.53 8.09 -7.22
C ARG A 80 -7.66 8.35 -5.99
N VAL A 81 -6.54 9.02 -6.25
CA VAL A 81 -5.67 9.62 -5.24
C VAL A 81 -5.95 11.12 -5.17
N GLU A 82 -6.39 11.59 -4.01
CA GLU A 82 -6.55 13.01 -3.70
C GLU A 82 -5.58 13.41 -2.59
N LEU A 83 -4.64 14.31 -2.90
CA LEU A 83 -3.83 14.94 -1.87
C LEU A 83 -4.53 16.23 -1.41
N SER A 84 -4.99 16.24 -0.15
CA SER A 84 -5.40 17.45 0.56
C SER A 84 -4.20 18.38 0.68
N SER A 85 -4.00 19.22 -0.32
CA SER A 85 -2.85 20.12 -0.40
C SER A 85 -3.14 21.36 0.45
N ILE A 86 -2.44 21.55 1.57
CA ILE A 86 -2.51 22.75 2.42
C ILE A 86 -1.93 24.00 1.72
N SER A 87 -1.39 23.89 0.50
CA SER A 87 -0.91 25.04 -0.27
C SER A 87 -1.26 24.89 -1.74
N SER A 88 -2.26 25.65 -2.20
CA SER A 88 -2.49 25.91 -3.61
C SER A 88 -2.38 27.39 -3.90
N ALA A 89 -1.17 27.94 -3.74
CA ALA A 89 -0.80 29.19 -4.39
C ALA A 89 0.15 28.87 -5.56
N HIS A 90 -0.23 29.31 -6.75
CA HIS A 90 0.46 29.15 -8.05
C HIS A 90 0.30 27.81 -8.80
N ARG A 91 -0.93 27.56 -9.26
CA ARG A 91 -1.17 26.74 -10.46
C ARG A 91 -0.87 27.57 -11.70
N ASN A 92 0.38 27.57 -12.15
CA ASN A 92 0.75 27.99 -13.50
C ASN A 92 0.11 27.01 -14.50
N ALA A 93 -0.51 27.54 -15.55
CA ALA A 93 -1.07 26.78 -16.66
C ALA A 93 0.06 26.12 -17.46
N GLY A 94 0.59 25.00 -16.95
CA GLY A 94 1.58 24.17 -17.62
C GLY A 94 0.95 23.22 -18.65
N SER A 95 1.75 22.84 -19.65
CA SER A 95 1.43 21.84 -20.68
C SER A 95 0.79 20.57 -20.11
N SER A 96 -0.13 19.95 -20.86
CA SER A 96 -0.83 18.71 -20.47
C SER A 96 0.13 17.56 -20.10
N ALA A 97 1.30 17.50 -20.74
CA ALA A 97 2.35 16.52 -20.42
C ALA A 97 2.97 16.75 -19.04
N PHE A 98 3.13 18.02 -18.63
CA PHE A 98 3.62 18.37 -17.30
C PHE A 98 2.59 18.03 -16.22
N ALA A 99 1.31 18.32 -16.49
CA ALA A 99 0.21 17.93 -15.60
C ALA A 99 0.10 16.39 -15.44
N GLY A 100 0.36 15.62 -16.50
CA GLY A 100 0.42 14.16 -16.46
C GLY A 100 1.57 13.62 -15.60
N LEU A 101 2.77 14.17 -15.77
CA LEU A 101 3.94 13.75 -14.97
C LEU A 101 3.77 14.11 -13.48
N GLU A 102 3.20 15.28 -13.18
CA GLU A 102 2.86 15.66 -11.81
C GLU A 102 1.85 14.69 -11.18
N LYS A 103 0.80 14.30 -11.93
CA LYS A 103 -0.14 13.26 -11.47
C LYS A 103 0.57 11.95 -11.16
N LEU A 104 1.40 11.45 -12.08
CA LEU A 104 2.16 10.21 -11.86
C LEU A 104 3.12 10.34 -10.67
N GLY A 105 3.72 11.50 -10.46
CA GLY A 105 4.55 11.78 -9.30
C GLY A 105 3.78 11.75 -7.97
N ARG A 106 2.53 12.22 -7.94
CA ARG A 106 1.64 12.10 -6.77
C ARG A 106 1.25 10.64 -6.53
N ASP A 107 0.79 9.96 -7.58
CA ASP A 107 0.41 8.55 -7.51
C ASP A 107 1.59 7.73 -6.97
N HIS A 108 2.80 7.99 -7.49
CA HIS A 108 4.02 7.36 -7.02
C HIS A 108 4.24 7.51 -5.51
N ARG A 109 4.12 8.73 -4.97
CA ARG A 109 4.29 8.97 -3.52
C ARG A 109 3.26 8.22 -2.68
N VAL A 110 2.00 8.22 -3.09
CA VAL A 110 0.92 7.57 -2.32
C VAL A 110 1.07 6.05 -2.36
N TYR A 111 1.31 5.46 -3.53
CA TYR A 111 1.50 4.01 -3.62
C TYR A 111 2.77 3.54 -2.92
N MET A 112 3.86 4.33 -2.95
CA MET A 112 5.07 4.03 -2.17
C MET A 112 4.80 4.04 -0.67
N HIS A 113 4.09 5.06 -0.17
CA HIS A 113 3.77 5.16 1.25
C HIS A 113 2.85 4.02 1.68
N LEU A 114 1.80 3.75 0.91
CA LEU A 114 0.87 2.67 1.17
C LEU A 114 1.57 1.29 1.15
N SER A 115 2.40 1.03 0.14
CA SER A 115 3.14 -0.24 0.05
C SER A 115 4.10 -0.41 1.22
N HIS A 116 4.81 0.66 1.60
CA HIS A 116 5.70 0.65 2.76
C HIS A 116 4.93 0.35 4.04
N ASP A 117 3.81 1.04 4.29
CA ASP A 117 3.05 0.89 5.52
C ASP A 117 2.39 -0.50 5.63
N LEU A 118 1.98 -1.06 4.50
CA LEU A 118 1.39 -2.41 4.46
C LEU A 118 2.45 -3.53 4.51
N LEU A 119 3.69 -3.29 4.10
CA LEU A 119 4.78 -4.29 4.16
C LEU A 119 5.66 -4.15 5.41
N SER A 120 5.62 -3.01 6.08
CA SER A 120 6.33 -2.80 7.33
C SER A 120 5.81 -3.80 8.37
N PRO A 121 6.69 -4.37 9.22
CA PRO A 121 6.25 -5.16 10.35
C PRO A 121 5.22 -4.37 11.16
N TYR A 122 4.02 -4.92 11.24
CA TYR A 122 2.90 -4.34 11.97
C TYR A 122 2.73 -5.08 13.28
N ASP A 123 2.50 -4.32 14.36
CA ASP A 123 2.07 -4.87 15.64
C ASP A 123 0.54 -5.02 15.59
N PRO A 124 -0.02 -6.25 15.58
CA PRO A 124 -1.44 -6.46 15.47
C PRO A 124 -2.19 -5.75 16.59
N LYS A 125 -3.03 -4.78 16.24
CA LYS A 125 -3.96 -4.14 17.18
C LYS A 125 -5.37 -4.55 16.86
N ASP A 126 -6.20 -4.63 17.90
CA ASP A 126 -7.64 -4.73 17.69
C ASP A 126 -8.09 -3.54 16.84
N CYS A 127 -8.81 -3.82 15.75
CA CYS A 127 -9.36 -2.82 14.84
C CYS A 127 -10.83 -2.51 15.15
N ILE A 128 -11.44 -3.22 16.11
CA ILE A 128 -12.79 -2.96 16.59
C ILE A 128 -12.75 -1.79 17.59
N SER A 129 -13.68 -0.86 17.44
CA SER A 129 -13.91 0.26 18.35
C SER A 129 -14.98 -0.06 19.38
N CYS A 130 -16.10 -0.66 18.94
CA CYS A 130 -17.21 -1.03 19.82
C CYS A 130 -18.16 -2.03 19.15
N CYS A 131 -18.95 -2.71 19.97
CA CYS A 131 -20.12 -3.46 19.51
C CYS A 131 -21.22 -2.49 19.07
N VAL A 132 -21.81 -2.74 17.91
CA VAL A 132 -22.98 -1.98 17.40
C VAL A 132 -24.26 -2.77 17.66
N GLY A 133 -24.23 -4.09 17.45
CA GLY A 133 -25.36 -4.94 17.76
C GLY A 133 -25.22 -6.35 17.19
N ALA A 134 -26.16 -7.20 17.57
CA ALA A 134 -26.32 -8.54 17.04
C ALA A 134 -27.69 -8.67 16.35
N SER A 135 -27.77 -9.56 15.36
CA SER A 135 -29.05 -9.92 14.71
C SER A 135 -30.11 -10.41 15.71
N SER A 136 -29.70 -11.12 16.76
CA SER A 136 -30.52 -11.49 17.91
C SER A 136 -29.64 -11.72 19.15
N THR A 137 -30.27 -11.83 20.31
CA THR A 137 -29.67 -12.32 21.56
C THR A 137 -30.78 -12.95 22.40
N ASP A 138 -30.56 -14.12 22.98
CA ASP A 138 -31.54 -14.81 23.83
C ASP A 138 -31.39 -14.50 25.32
N HIS A 139 -30.18 -14.57 25.87
CA HIS A 139 -29.91 -14.38 27.30
C HIS A 139 -29.23 -13.03 27.56
N LEU A 140 -30.01 -11.96 27.53
CA LEU A 140 -29.55 -10.64 27.95
C LEU A 140 -29.64 -10.47 29.48
N PRO A 141 -28.63 -9.87 30.13
CA PRO A 141 -27.39 -9.34 29.54
C PRO A 141 -26.21 -10.35 29.50
N GLU A 142 -26.40 -11.57 29.99
CA GLU A 142 -25.30 -12.51 30.27
C GLU A 142 -24.54 -12.99 29.03
N GLU A 143 -25.19 -13.14 27.89
CA GLU A 143 -24.63 -13.69 26.63
C GLU A 143 -24.64 -12.63 25.51
N ALA A 144 -24.51 -11.36 25.88
CA ALA A 144 -24.53 -10.23 24.97
C ALA A 144 -23.27 -10.14 24.08
N ILE A 145 -23.34 -9.37 23.00
CA ILE A 145 -22.26 -9.22 22.02
C ILE A 145 -20.97 -8.69 22.63
N GLU A 146 -21.05 -7.89 23.70
CA GLU A 146 -19.90 -7.31 24.40
C GLU A 146 -18.92 -8.37 24.93
N ASN A 147 -19.41 -9.58 25.21
CA ASN A 147 -18.60 -10.71 25.65
C ASN A 147 -17.67 -11.28 24.58
N THR A 148 -17.90 -10.94 23.31
CA THR A 148 -17.07 -11.41 22.19
C THR A 148 -15.78 -10.61 22.02
N LEU A 149 -15.69 -9.44 22.66
CA LEU A 149 -14.46 -8.65 22.73
C LEU A 149 -13.64 -9.10 23.94
N GLU A 150 -12.31 -9.17 23.80
CA GLU A 150 -11.42 -9.69 24.83
C GLU A 150 -11.60 -8.94 26.17
N HIS A 151 -11.97 -9.67 27.23
CA HIS A 151 -11.85 -9.23 28.61
C HIS A 151 -11.24 -10.36 29.43
N ASP A 152 -10.10 -10.05 30.06
CA ASP A 152 -9.19 -10.94 30.80
C ASP A 152 -9.77 -11.48 32.14
N GLU A 153 -11.09 -11.36 32.34
CA GLU A 153 -11.76 -11.70 33.58
C GLU A 153 -12.27 -13.15 33.51
N GLU A 154 -11.60 -14.04 34.25
CA GLU A 154 -11.88 -15.50 34.32
C GLU A 154 -13.35 -15.85 34.63
N TRP A 155 -14.11 -14.90 35.19
CA TRP A 155 -15.48 -15.08 35.63
C TRP A 155 -16.55 -14.58 34.64
N ARG A 156 -16.16 -13.90 33.55
CA ARG A 156 -17.12 -13.41 32.56
C ARG A 156 -17.28 -14.37 31.38
N PRO A 157 -18.52 -14.53 30.87
CA PRO A 157 -18.74 -15.21 29.60
C PRO A 157 -17.90 -14.55 28.50
N SER A 158 -17.21 -15.36 27.68
CA SER A 158 -16.41 -14.92 26.53
C SER A 158 -17.09 -15.29 25.21
N TYR A 159 -18.42 -15.33 25.21
CA TYR A 159 -19.22 -15.74 24.06
C TYR A 159 -20.52 -14.93 23.98
N TRP A 160 -21.06 -14.91 22.76
CA TRP A 160 -22.40 -14.47 22.44
C TRP A 160 -23.24 -15.67 22.01
N SER A 161 -24.54 -15.60 22.27
CA SER A 161 -25.54 -16.58 21.89
C SER A 161 -26.64 -15.93 21.05
N SER A 162 -27.11 -16.68 20.05
CA SER A 162 -28.27 -16.30 19.28
C SER A 162 -29.53 -16.92 19.88
N GLY A 163 -30.67 -16.22 19.78
CA GLY A 163 -31.98 -16.83 19.98
C GLY A 163 -32.40 -17.81 18.89
N GLY A 164 -31.56 -17.97 17.87
CA GLY A 164 -31.77 -18.90 16.78
C GLY A 164 -32.80 -18.40 15.78
N GLN A 165 -32.82 -19.03 14.62
CA GLN A 165 -33.82 -18.76 13.61
C GLN A 165 -34.29 -20.05 12.95
N LYS A 166 -35.62 -20.18 12.79
CA LYS A 166 -36.23 -21.38 12.19
C LYS A 166 -35.99 -21.46 10.70
N ASP A 167 -35.93 -20.30 10.05
CA ASP A 167 -35.65 -20.17 8.64
C ASP A 167 -34.13 -20.10 8.42
N PRO A 168 -33.51 -21.12 7.79
CA PRO A 168 -32.07 -21.13 7.54
C PRO A 168 -31.64 -20.06 6.51
N ALA A 169 -32.58 -19.44 5.80
CA ALA A 169 -32.28 -18.36 4.85
C ALA A 169 -32.00 -17.02 5.54
N VAL A 170 -32.36 -16.88 6.82
CA VAL A 170 -32.13 -15.65 7.59
C VAL A 170 -30.76 -15.73 8.26
N PRO A 171 -29.82 -14.83 7.92
CA PRO A 171 -28.47 -14.87 8.48
C PRO A 171 -28.46 -14.38 9.94
N GLU A 172 -27.56 -14.96 10.72
CA GLU A 172 -27.18 -14.43 12.02
C GLU A 172 -25.86 -13.68 11.91
N CYS A 173 -25.82 -12.47 12.45
CA CYS A 173 -24.65 -11.61 12.36
C CYS A 173 -24.36 -10.84 13.65
N LEU A 174 -23.08 -10.50 13.80
CA LEU A 174 -22.55 -9.56 14.78
C LEU A 174 -22.03 -8.35 14.03
N ILE A 175 -22.35 -7.16 14.53
CA ILE A 175 -22.01 -5.89 13.90
C ILE A 175 -21.12 -5.12 14.86
N TYR A 176 -19.94 -4.76 14.37
CA TYR A 176 -18.95 -3.98 15.10
C TYR A 176 -18.64 -2.70 14.33
N SER A 177 -18.33 -1.64 15.08
CA SER A 177 -17.73 -0.44 14.52
C SER A 177 -16.22 -0.62 14.52
N LEU A 178 -15.57 -0.27 13.42
CA LEU A 178 -14.11 -0.26 13.33
C LEU A 178 -13.54 1.07 13.87
N GLN A 179 -12.26 1.07 14.24
CA GLN A 179 -11.56 2.25 14.76
C GLN A 179 -11.26 3.32 13.71
N SER A 180 -11.38 2.99 12.43
CA SER A 180 -11.11 3.90 11.32
C SER A 180 -12.00 3.56 10.13
N GLU A 181 -12.16 4.53 9.22
CA GLU A 181 -12.90 4.32 7.95
C GLU A 181 -12.24 3.27 7.05
N LEU A 182 -10.93 3.07 7.21
CA LEU A 182 -10.17 2.01 6.57
C LEU A 182 -9.36 1.27 7.63
N CYS A 183 -9.59 -0.04 7.74
CA CYS A 183 -8.83 -0.94 8.59
C CYS A 183 -8.37 -2.15 7.77
N LEU A 184 -7.17 -2.63 8.06
CA LEU A 184 -6.69 -3.91 7.56
C LEU A 184 -7.08 -4.99 8.57
N VAL A 185 -7.85 -5.98 8.11
CA VAL A 185 -8.24 -7.15 8.92
C VAL A 185 -7.39 -8.32 8.45
N ASP A 186 -6.39 -8.70 9.25
CA ASP A 186 -5.50 -9.81 8.96
C ASP A 186 -6.07 -11.14 9.45
N GLU A 187 -6.59 -11.16 10.69
CA GLU A 187 -7.14 -12.37 11.33
C GLU A 187 -8.46 -12.05 12.02
N ILE A 188 -9.44 -12.96 11.90
CA ILE A 188 -10.67 -12.96 12.72
C ILE A 188 -10.65 -14.23 13.57
N ARG A 189 -10.48 -14.06 14.88
CA ARG A 189 -10.43 -15.17 15.83
C ARG A 189 -11.83 -15.52 16.31
N ILE A 190 -12.29 -16.71 15.96
CA ILE A 190 -13.59 -17.25 16.39
C ILE A 190 -13.35 -18.50 17.22
N ARG A 191 -13.90 -18.53 18.45
CA ARG A 191 -13.88 -19.70 19.32
C ARG A 191 -15.32 -20.21 19.52
N PRO A 192 -15.70 -21.34 18.92
CA PRO A 192 -17.00 -21.94 19.18
C PRO A 192 -17.16 -22.32 20.65
N LEU A 193 -18.35 -22.09 21.21
CA LEU A 193 -18.69 -22.54 22.56
C LEU A 193 -18.68 -24.07 22.61
N LYS A 194 -17.88 -24.64 23.52
CA LYS A 194 -17.87 -26.08 23.76
C LYS A 194 -19.00 -26.45 24.73
N GLY A 195 -20.21 -26.64 24.19
CA GLY A 195 -21.30 -27.23 24.96
C GLY A 195 -21.01 -28.70 25.29
N LEU A 196 -21.43 -29.17 26.47
CA LEU A 196 -21.41 -30.59 26.80
C LEU A 196 -22.35 -31.30 25.83
N ALA A 197 -21.82 -31.92 24.78
CA ALA A 197 -22.65 -32.70 23.87
C ALA A 197 -23.45 -33.73 24.70
N PRO A 198 -24.78 -33.83 24.51
CA PRO A 198 -25.53 -34.90 25.14
C PRO A 198 -24.93 -36.22 24.67
N LYS A 199 -24.41 -37.02 25.61
CA LYS A 199 -24.00 -38.39 25.32
C LYS A 199 -25.24 -39.13 24.84
N THR A 200 -25.33 -39.35 23.54
CA THR A 200 -26.26 -40.29 22.91
C THR A 200 -25.96 -41.70 23.36
#